data_AF-A0A243GX52-F1
#
_entry.id   AF-A0A243GX52-F1
#
_cell.length_a   1.000
_cell.length_b   1.000
_cell.length_c   1.000
_cell.angle_alpha   90.00
_cell.angle_beta   90.00
_cell.angle_gamma   90.00
#
_symmetry.space_group_name_H-M   'P 1'
#
loop_
_entity.id
_entity.type
_entity.pdbx_description
1 polymer ?
#
loop_
_entity_poly.entity_id
_entity_poly.type
_entity_poly.pdbx_seq_one_letter_code
_entity_poly.pdbx_strand_id
1 'polypeptide(L)' 'MKERDSLREFDEILENINHLTGEDARAFLKFIHGYLSIVEEGDGTFTERDFVEKVSGIYKQGLAKLIKLREEIKKSP' A
#
# COMPACT_ATOMS: atom_id res chain seq x y z
N MET A 1 7.89 12.05 -21.75
CA MET A 1 7.15 10.77 -21.88
C MET A 1 7.11 10.02 -20.54
N LYS A 2 8.26 9.72 -19.92
CA LYS A 2 8.33 9.07 -18.59
C LYS A 2 7.56 9.78 -17.46
N GLU A 3 7.58 11.12 -17.40
CA GLU A 3 6.86 11.86 -16.35
C GLU A 3 5.33 11.72 -16.45
N ARG A 4 4.76 11.62 -17.66
CA ARG A 4 3.31 11.44 -17.82
C ARG A 4 2.85 10.07 -17.34
N ASP A 5 3.65 9.03 -17.58
CA ASP A 5 3.35 7.68 -17.09
C ASP A 5 3.44 7.62 -15.56
N SER A 6 4.45 8.27 -14.97
CA SER A 6 4.58 8.38 -13.50
C SER A 6 3.41 9.11 -12.84
N LEU A 7 2.89 10.18 -13.46
CA LEU A 7 1.73 10.91 -12.95
C LEU A 7 0.45 10.05 -13.02
N ARG A 8 0.29 9.27 -14.09
CA ARG A 8 -0.86 8.38 -14.26
C ARG A 8 -0.89 7.24 -13.25
N GLU A 9 0.27 6.64 -12.97
CA GLU A 9 0.40 5.66 -11.88
C GLU A 9 0.00 6.27 -10.53
N PHE A 10 0.34 7.54 -10.30
CA PHE A 10 0.00 8.23 -9.07
C PHE A 10 -1.51 8.49 -8.96
N ASP A 11 -2.16 8.89 -10.06
CA ASP A 11 -3.61 9.07 -10.11
C ASP A 11 -4.35 7.75 -9.84
N GLU A 12 -3.89 6.63 -10.40
CA GLU A 12 -4.45 5.30 -10.16
C GLU A 12 -4.30 4.88 -8.68
N ILE A 13 -3.20 5.23 -8.01
CA ILE A 13 -3.02 5.02 -6.57
C ILE A 13 -4.03 5.85 -5.77
N LEU A 14 -4.19 7.13 -6.10
CA LEU A 14 -5.12 8.02 -5.41
C LEU A 14 -6.58 7.56 -5.59
N GLU A 15 -6.95 7.08 -6.77
CA GLU A 15 -8.26 6.51 -7.02
C GLU A 15 -8.49 5.24 -6.18
N ASN A 16 -7.50 4.36 -6.09
CA ASN A 16 -7.57 3.15 -5.27
C ASN A 16 -7.74 3.47 -3.77
N ILE A 17 -7.16 4.56 -3.27
CA ILE A 17 -7.34 5.00 -1.87
C ILE A 17 -8.82 5.29 -1.56
N ASN A 18 -9.59 5.83 -2.52
CA ASN A 18 -11.02 6.09 -2.33
C ASN A 18 -11.86 4.82 -2.13
N HIS A 19 -11.30 3.65 -2.47
CA HIS A 19 -11.96 2.34 -2.35
C HIS A 19 -11.58 1.60 -1.06
N LEU A 20 -10.77 2.20 -0.19
CA LEU A 20 -10.41 1.63 1.10
C LEU A 20 -11.62 1.58 2.04
N THR A 21 -11.80 0.43 2.67
CA THR A 21 -12.73 0.31 3.80
C THR A 21 -12.05 0.77 5.08
N GLY A 22 -12.85 1.04 6.12
CA GLY A 22 -12.31 1.34 7.44
C GLY A 22 -11.50 0.19 8.07
N GLU A 23 -11.67 -1.05 7.60
CA GLU A 23 -10.85 -2.19 8.03
C GLU A 23 -9.48 -2.16 7.34
N ASP A 24 -9.44 -1.87 6.04
CA ASP A 24 -8.19 -1.73 5.27
C ASP A 24 -7.30 -0.63 5.88
N ALA A 25 -7.89 0.53 6.19
CA ALA A 25 -7.19 1.64 6.80
C ALA A 25 -6.57 1.26 8.16
N ARG A 26 -7.29 0.50 9.00
CA ARG A 26 -6.78 0.01 10.29
C ARG A 26 -5.64 -0.99 10.09
N ALA A 27 -5.76 -1.89 9.12
CA ALA A 27 -4.72 -2.86 8.81
C ALA A 27 -3.44 -2.16 8.32
N PHE A 28 -3.57 -1.18 7.41
CA PHE A 28 -2.44 -0.39 6.93
C PHE A 28 -1.78 0.42 8.04
N LEU A 29 -2.56 1.04 8.93
CA LEU A 29 -2.01 1.75 10.07
C LEU A 29 -1.19 0.83 10.99
N LYS A 30 -1.73 -0.36 11.32
CA LYS A 30 -1.02 -1.36 12.11
C LYS A 30 0.27 -1.82 11.41
N PHE A 31 0.22 -2.00 10.09
CA PHE A 31 1.38 -2.39 9.29
C PHE A 31 2.47 -1.32 9.33
N ILE A 32 2.12 -0.06 9.09
CA ILE A 32 3.05 1.09 9.16
C ILE A 32 3.73 1.16 10.52
N HIS A 33 2.95 1.08 11.61
CA HIS A 33 3.52 1.07 12.97
C HIS A 33 4.47 -0.11 13.21
N GLY A 34 4.13 -1.30 12.73
CA GLY A 34 4.97 -2.49 12.87
C GLY A 34 6.33 -2.32 12.18
N TYR A 35 6.36 -1.80 10.96
CA TYR A 35 7.64 -1.58 10.26
C TYR A 35 8.44 -0.41 10.83
N LEU A 36 7.79 0.64 11.35
CA LEU A 36 8.49 1.71 12.03
C LEU A 36 9.23 1.20 13.28
N SER A 37 8.59 0.36 14.09
CA SER A 37 9.27 -0.27 15.24
C SER A 37 10.47 -1.13 14.80
N ILE A 38 10.38 -1.83 13.67
CA ILE A 38 11.54 -2.57 13.10
C ILE A 38 12.68 -1.62 12.72
N VAL A 39 12.36 -0.47 12.11
CA VAL A 39 13.37 0.53 11.75
C VAL A 39 14.03 1.14 13.00
N GLU A 40 13.23 1.46 14.02
CA GLU A 40 13.70 2.16 15.22
C GLU A 40 14.43 1.25 16.21
N GLU A 41 13.96 0.02 16.38
CA GLU A 41 14.38 -0.90 17.45
C GLU A 41 15.08 -2.16 16.92
N GLY A 42 15.16 -2.33 15.60
CA GLY A 42 15.79 -3.47 14.96
C GLY A 42 17.31 -3.46 14.99
N ASP A 43 17.91 -4.45 14.36
CA ASP A 43 19.36 -4.62 14.24
C ASP A 43 20.00 -3.75 13.13
N GLY A 44 19.22 -2.83 12.54
CA GLY A 44 19.65 -1.98 11.43
C GLY A 44 19.67 -2.66 10.06
N THR A 45 19.23 -3.91 9.93
CA THR A 45 19.12 -4.59 8.63
C THR A 45 17.99 -4.06 7.75
N PHE A 46 16.95 -3.48 8.37
CA PHE A 46 15.81 -2.89 7.68
C PHE A 46 15.81 -1.38 7.89
N THR A 47 16.07 -0.62 6.82
CA THR A 47 16.33 0.82 6.88
C THR A 47 15.07 1.66 6.68
N GLU A 48 15.15 2.96 6.93
CA GLU A 48 14.10 3.93 6.59
C GLU A 48 13.78 3.89 5.09
N ARG A 49 14.79 3.64 4.24
CA ARG A 49 14.61 3.50 2.81
C ARG A 49 13.78 2.25 2.49
N ASP A 50 14.11 1.11 3.09
CA ASP A 50 13.36 -0.14 2.90
C ASP A 50 11.92 0.01 3.36
N PHE A 51 11.69 0.74 4.46
CA PHE A 51 10.36 1.10 4.93
C PHE A 51 9.58 1.88 3.86
N VAL A 52 10.15 2.96 3.34
CA VAL A 52 9.50 3.79 2.31
C VAL A 52 9.21 2.97 1.05
N GLU A 53 10.16 2.15 0.59
CA GLU A 53 9.97 1.28 -0.58
C GLU A 53 8.86 0.24 -0.32
N LYS A 54 8.82 -0.37 0.87
CA LYS A 54 7.80 -1.35 1.26
C LYS A 54 6.41 -0.74 1.31
N VAL A 55 6.23 0.39 2.02
CA VAL A 55 4.93 1.07 2.13
C VAL A 55 4.46 1.55 0.76
N SER A 56 5.35 2.14 -0.03
CA SER A 56 5.02 2.59 -1.39
C SER A 56 4.59 1.43 -2.30
N GLY A 57 5.26 0.27 -2.21
CA GLY A 57 4.92 -0.92 -2.98
C GLY A 57 3.52 -1.46 -2.66
N ILE A 58 3.07 -1.33 -1.41
CA ILE A 58 1.72 -1.72 -1.00
C ILE A 58 0.68 -0.86 -1.69
N TYR A 59 0.84 0.47 -1.69
CA TYR A 59 -0.09 1.37 -2.38
C TYR A 59 -0.07 1.17 -3.90
N LYS A 60 1.12 0.92 -4.48
CA LYS A 60 1.27 0.72 -5.94
C LYS A 60 0.67 -0.57 -6.45
N GLN A 61 0.90 -1.69 -5.77
CA GLN A 61 0.56 -3.02 -6.30
C GLN A 61 -0.35 -3.83 -5.39
N GLY A 62 -0.20 -3.70 -4.07
CA GLY A 62 -0.98 -4.47 -3.09
C GLY A 62 -2.43 -4.02 -3.05
N LEU A 63 -2.65 -2.70 -3.03
CA LEU A 63 -3.96 -2.10 -2.89
C LEU A 63 -4.88 -2.40 -4.08
N ALA A 64 -4.38 -2.20 -5.30
CA ALA A 64 -5.12 -2.53 -6.52
C ALA A 64 -5.53 -4.02 -6.57
N LYS A 65 -4.64 -4.94 -6.16
CA LYS A 65 -4.94 -6.38 -6.09
C LYS A 65 -6.00 -6.69 -5.03
N LEU A 66 -5.92 -6.07 -3.85
CA LEU A 66 -6.88 -6.26 -2.76
C LEU A 66 -8.29 -5.81 -3.18
N ILE A 67 -8.40 -4.63 -3.78
CA ILE A 67 -9.69 -4.09 -4.27
C ILE A 67 -10.28 -5.04 -5.32
N LYS A 68 -9.46 -5.47 -6.29
CA LYS A 68 -9.91 -6.40 -7.33
C LYS A 68 -10.41 -7.72 -6.75
N LEU A 69 -9.67 -8.32 -5.82
CA LEU A 69 -10.05 -9.58 -5.17
C LEU A 69 -11.37 -9.43 -4.40
N ARG A 70 -11.57 -8.32 -3.69
CA ARG A 70 -12.83 -8.03 -2.99
C ARG A 70 -14.01 -7.94 -3.94
N GLU A 71 -13.84 -7.25 -5.06
CA GLU A 71 -14.89 -7.14 -6.09
C GLU A 71 -15.19 -8.48 -6.77
N GLU A 72 -14.19 -9.36 -6.92
CA GLU A 72 -14.39 -10.73 -7.40
C GLU A 72 -15.16 -11.58 -6.38
N ILE A 73 -14.81 -11.51 -5.10
CA ILE A 73 -15.52 -12.23 -4.02
C ILE A 73 -16.98 -11.80 -3.94
N LYS A 74 -17.28 -10.50 -4.06
CA LYS A 74 -18.67 -9.99 -4.08
C LYS A 74 -19.51 -10.53 -5.25
N LYS A 75 -18.87 -10.95 -6.34
CA LYS A 75 -19.53 -11.47 -7.55
C LYS A 75 -19.72 -12.98 -7.52
N SER A 76 -19.04 -13.69 -6.62
CA SER A 76 -19.25 -15.12 -6.39
C SER A 76 -20.44 -15.32 -5.44
N PRO A 77 -21.46 -16.13 -5.83
CA PRO A 77 -22.66 -16.38 -5.03
C PRO A 77 -22.39 -17.00 -3.66
#